data_AF-A0AAV3FQ67-F1
#
_entry.id   AF-A0AAV3FQ67-F1
#
_cell.length_a   1.000
_cell.length_b   1.000
_cell.length_c   1.000
_cell.angle_alpha   90.00
_cell.angle_beta   90.00
_cell.angle_gamma   90.00
#
_symmetry.space_group_name_H-M   'P 1'
#
loop_
_entity.id
_entity.type
_entity.pdbx_description
1 polymer ?
#
loop_
_entity_poly.entity_id
_entity_poly.type
_entity_poly.pdbx_seq_one_letter_code
_entity_poly.pdbx_strand_id
1 'polypeptide(L)'
;MTIYYQLENMLVAGFKSEEELQRYQGLKAEYEEETLDYSFSIREIVNQLEIIIQSRENDFPNLEERLLQGYQELVEYLREYDVSQAEKYTRRIYCG
;
A
#
# COMPACT_ATOMS: atom_id res chain seq x y z
N MET A 1 5.56 -18.85 -16.57
CA MET A 1 4.80 -18.06 -15.59
C MET A 1 5.56 -16.75 -15.44
N THR A 2 4.96 -15.60 -15.74
CA THR A 2 5.64 -14.31 -15.59
C THR A 2 5.73 -13.92 -14.11
N ILE A 3 6.67 -13.05 -13.75
CA ILE A 3 6.84 -12.55 -12.38
C ILE A 3 5.53 -11.91 -11.88
N TYR A 4 4.81 -11.20 -12.76
CA TYR A 4 3.47 -10.66 -12.49
C TYR A 4 2.50 -11.69 -11.90
N TYR A 5 2.33 -12.86 -12.54
CA TYR A 5 1.40 -13.88 -12.06
C TYR A 5 1.89 -14.54 -10.76
N GLN A 6 3.19 -14.58 -10.51
CA GLN A 6 3.73 -15.05 -9.23
C GLN A 6 3.40 -14.08 -8.10
N LEU A 7 3.60 -12.78 -8.33
CA LEU A 7 3.27 -11.72 -7.37
C LEU A 7 1.77 -11.70 -7.05
N GLU A 8 0.92 -11.78 -8.09
CA GLU A 8 -0.54 -11.79 -7.90
C GLU A 8 -0.99 -13.00 -7.08
N ASN A 9 -0.48 -14.19 -7.38
CA ASN A 9 -0.80 -15.40 -6.63
C ASN A 9 -0.35 -15.32 -5.16
N MET A 10 0.85 -14.77 -4.89
CA MET A 10 1.35 -14.64 -3.52
C MET A 10 0.51 -13.64 -2.71
N LEU A 11 0.14 -12.50 -3.30
CA LEU A 11 -0.74 -11.53 -2.66
C LEU A 11 -2.11 -12.12 -2.34
N VAL A 12 -2.71 -12.87 -3.28
CA VAL A 12 -4.03 -13.49 -3.09
C VAL A 12 -3.99 -14.62 -2.07
N ALA A 13 -2.92 -15.43 -2.06
CA ALA A 13 -2.73 -16.50 -1.10
C ALA A 13 -2.48 -15.99 0.33
N GLY A 14 -1.98 -14.76 0.44
CA GLY A 14 -1.48 -14.18 1.68
C GLY A 14 -0.14 -14.78 2.10
N PHE A 15 0.58 -14.04 2.94
CA PHE A 15 1.88 -14.47 3.46
C PHE A 15 1.69 -15.24 4.78
N LYS A 16 2.23 -16.45 4.86
CA LYS A 16 2.18 -17.30 6.08
C LYS A 16 3.48 -17.24 6.87
N SER A 17 4.56 -16.82 6.24
CA SER A 17 5.90 -16.74 6.82
C SER A 17 6.64 -15.48 6.36
N GLU A 18 7.60 -15.02 7.15
CA GLU A 18 8.48 -13.91 6.78
C GLU A 18 9.30 -14.23 5.51
N GLU A 19 9.67 -15.48 5.29
CA GLU A 19 10.35 -15.93 4.06
C GLU A 19 9.50 -15.70 2.81
N GLU A 20 8.17 -15.90 2.88
CA GLU A 20 7.27 -15.64 1.75
C GLU A 20 7.16 -14.15 1.48
N LEU A 21 7.12 -13.33 2.53
CA LEU A 21 7.10 -11.88 2.42
C LEU A 21 8.42 -11.36 1.80
N GLN A 22 9.57 -11.81 2.28
CA GLN A 22 10.87 -11.45 1.74
C GLN A 22 11.01 -11.85 0.27
N ARG A 23 10.55 -13.06 -0.06
CA ARG A 23 10.55 -13.55 -1.45
C ARG A 23 9.64 -12.70 -2.33
N TYR A 24 8.46 -12.34 -1.86
CA TYR A 24 7.57 -11.44 -2.58
C TYR A 24 8.20 -10.06 -2.79
N GLN A 25 8.83 -9.48 -1.77
CA GLN A 25 9.50 -8.19 -1.91
C GLN A 25 10.65 -8.24 -2.93
N GLY A 26 11.44 -9.31 -2.95
CA GLY A 26 12.49 -9.51 -3.94
C GLY A 26 11.93 -9.61 -5.37
N LEU A 27 10.90 -10.44 -5.56
CA LEU A 27 10.24 -10.59 -6.86
C LEU A 27 9.57 -9.29 -7.33
N LYS A 28 9.00 -8.51 -6.39
CA LYS A 28 8.36 -7.24 -6.69
C LYS A 28 9.40 -6.23 -7.15
N ALA A 29 10.52 -6.11 -6.43
CA ALA A 29 11.61 -5.23 -6.81
C ALA A 29 12.15 -5.57 -8.21
N GLU A 30 12.36 -6.85 -8.51
CA GLU A 30 12.79 -7.32 -9.83
C GLU A 30 11.77 -6.96 -10.93
N TYR A 31 10.48 -7.19 -10.68
CA TYR A 31 9.41 -6.82 -11.61
C TYR A 31 9.37 -5.32 -11.87
N GLU A 32 9.38 -4.51 -10.81
CA GLU A 32 9.28 -3.05 -10.88
C GLU A 32 10.52 -2.43 -11.54
N GLU A 33 11.71 -3.00 -11.31
CA GLU A 33 12.94 -2.57 -11.98
C GLU A 33 12.95 -2.94 -13.47
N GLU A 34 12.50 -4.15 -13.83
CA GLU A 34 12.49 -4.62 -15.23
C GLU A 34 11.41 -3.92 -16.07
N THR A 35 10.23 -3.71 -15.50
CA THR A 35 9.05 -3.24 -16.24
C THR A 35 8.73 -1.76 -16.04
N LEU A 36 9.28 -1.14 -14.99
CA LEU A 36 8.90 0.19 -14.51
C LEU A 36 7.40 0.30 -14.15
N ASP A 37 6.75 -0.84 -13.89
CA ASP A 37 5.34 -0.93 -13.49
C ASP A 37 5.24 -1.10 -11.97
N TYR A 38 4.89 -0.01 -11.29
CA TYR A 38 4.72 0.05 -9.83
C TYR A 38 3.29 -0.28 -9.36
N SER A 39 2.48 -0.96 -10.18
CA SER A 39 1.09 -1.30 -9.83
C SER A 39 0.96 -2.11 -8.54
N PHE A 40 1.93 -2.99 -8.25
CA PHE A 40 1.97 -3.73 -6.99
C PHE A 40 2.21 -2.80 -5.79
N SER A 41 3.23 -1.95 -5.84
CA SER A 41 3.48 -0.96 -4.79
C SER A 41 2.31 0.00 -4.59
N ILE A 42 1.72 0.53 -5.67
CA ILE A 42 0.51 1.38 -5.61
C ILE A 42 -0.62 0.66 -4.88
N ARG A 43 -0.90 -0.60 -5.26
CA ARG A 43 -1.97 -1.40 -4.66
C ARG A 43 -1.73 -1.66 -3.18
N GLU A 44 -0.50 -1.93 -2.78
CA GLU A 44 -0.13 -2.13 -1.36
C GLU A 44 -0.36 -0.87 -0.54
N ILE A 45 0.09 0.29 -1.04
CA ILE A 45 -0.08 1.59 -0.37
C ILE A 45 -1.57 1.93 -0.23
N VAL A 46 -2.33 1.78 -1.32
CA VAL A 46 -3.78 2.01 -1.34
C VAL A 46 -4.49 1.10 -0.33
N ASN A 47 -4.14 -0.18 -0.27
CA ASN A 47 -4.75 -1.11 0.68
C ASN A 47 -4.46 -0.70 2.14
N GLN A 48 -3.24 -0.25 2.44
CA GLN A 48 -2.90 0.25 3.79
C GLN A 48 -3.67 1.53 4.14
N LEU A 49 -3.81 2.45 3.19
CA LEU A 49 -4.61 3.67 3.38
C LEU A 49 -6.08 3.35 3.70
N GLU A 50 -6.69 2.39 2.99
CA GLU A 50 -8.07 1.94 3.26
C GLU A 50 -8.22 1.30 4.65
N ILE A 51 -7.25 0.47 5.08
CA ILE A 51 -7.25 -0.12 6.43
C ILE A 51 -7.18 0.97 7.50
N ILE A 52 -6.37 2.01 7.30
CA ILE A 52 -6.27 3.14 8.24
C ILE A 52 -7.60 3.92 8.29
N ILE A 53 -8.23 4.18 7.14
CA ILE A 53 -9.55 4.85 7.07
C ILE A 53 -10.60 4.06 7.84
N GLN A 54 -10.70 2.75 7.60
CA GLN A 54 -11.63 1.86 8.31
C GLN A 54 -11.33 1.79 9.81
N SER A 55 -10.05 1.90 10.20
CA SER A 55 -9.65 1.91 11.61
C SER A 55 -10.03 3.22 12.31
N ARG A 56 -9.99 4.36 11.60
CA ARG A 56 -10.46 5.66 12.11
C ARG A 56 -11.96 5.66 12.39
N GLU A 57 -12.76 5.01 11.56
CA GLU A 57 -14.21 4.85 11.77
C GLU A 57 -14.56 4.06 13.05
N ASN A 58 -13.60 3.34 13.65
CA ASN A 58 -13.78 2.56 14.88
C ASN A 58 -13.52 3.36 16.18
N ASP A 59 -13.43 4.69 16.15
CA ASP A 59 -13.49 5.59 17.33
C ASP A 59 -12.41 5.30 18.43
N PHE A 60 -11.14 5.18 18.04
CA PHE A 60 -10.02 5.01 18.99
C PHE A 60 -9.19 6.30 19.18
N PRO A 61 -9.43 7.10 20.25
CA PRO A 61 -8.93 8.48 20.39
C PRO A 61 -7.41 8.63 20.54
N ASN A 62 -6.70 7.62 21.03
CA ASN A 62 -5.23 7.66 21.17
C ASN A 62 -4.48 7.09 19.95
N LEU A 63 -5.19 6.45 19.02
CA LEU A 63 -4.61 5.86 17.81
C LEU A 63 -4.60 6.88 16.66
N GLU A 64 -5.43 7.91 16.74
CA GLU A 64 -5.72 8.84 15.65
C GLU A 64 -4.49 9.62 15.17
N GLU A 65 -3.65 10.15 16.06
CA GLU A 65 -2.47 10.94 15.65
C GLU A 65 -1.41 10.09 14.95
N ARG A 66 -1.12 8.90 15.49
CA ARG A 66 -0.14 7.97 14.89
C ARG A 66 -0.65 7.38 13.58
N LEU A 67 -1.94 7.06 13.49
CA LEU A 67 -2.58 6.62 12.26
C LEU A 67 -2.60 7.74 11.22
N LEU A 68 -2.88 8.98 11.62
CA LEU A 68 -2.88 10.14 10.73
C LEU A 68 -1.48 10.42 10.18
N GLN A 69 -0.45 10.35 11.02
CA GLN A 69 0.94 10.48 10.56
C GLN A 69 1.28 9.37 9.56
N GLY A 70 1.01 8.10 9.89
CA GLY A 70 1.27 6.99 8.98
C GLY A 70 0.48 7.10 7.67
N TYR A 71 -0.76 7.61 7.73
CA TYR A 71 -1.56 7.89 6.55
C TYR A 71 -0.93 8.98 5.67
N GLN A 72 -0.48 10.09 6.27
CA GLN A 72 0.18 11.17 5.53
C GLN A 72 1.47 10.69 4.85
N GLU A 73 2.28 9.89 5.56
CA GLU A 73 3.49 9.26 5.01
C GLU A 73 3.15 8.36 3.81
N LEU A 74 2.11 7.53 3.92
CA LEU A 74 1.66 6.67 2.83
C LEU A 74 1.11 7.46 1.63
N VAL A 75 0.43 8.57 1.84
CA VAL A 75 -0.06 9.44 0.75
C VAL A 75 1.09 10.10 0.01
N GLU A 76 2.12 10.58 0.71
CA GLU A 76 3.31 11.14 0.08
C GLU A 76 4.09 10.06 -0.68
N TYR A 77 4.19 8.84 -0.15
CA TYR A 77 4.79 7.73 -0.87
C TYR A 77 3.99 7.34 -2.12
N LEU A 78 2.65 7.32 -2.02
CA LEU A 78 1.77 7.11 -3.18
C LEU A 78 1.97 8.18 -4.26
N ARG A 79 2.27 9.41 -3.87
CA ARG A 79 2.46 10.54 -4.79
C ARG A 79 3.66 10.35 -5.71
N GLU A 80 4.67 9.59 -5.29
CA GLU A 80 5.81 9.22 -6.13
C GLU A 80 5.41 8.31 -7.30
N TYR A 81 4.33 7.53 -7.14
CA TYR A 81 3.86 6.55 -8.12
C TYR A 81 2.61 6.99 -8.88
N ASP A 82 1.64 7.60 -8.19
CA ASP A 82 0.36 8.05 -8.74
C ASP A 82 -0.15 9.30 -8.01
N VAL A 83 0.16 10.46 -8.59
CA VAL A 83 -0.27 11.77 -8.07
C VAL A 83 -1.79 11.90 -8.00
N SER A 84 -2.53 11.31 -8.95
CA SER A 84 -3.99 11.44 -9.00
C SER A 84 -4.66 10.68 -7.87
N GLN A 85 -4.18 9.47 -7.58
CA GLN A 85 -4.61 8.70 -6.41
C GLN A 85 -4.19 9.40 -5.12
N ALA A 86 -2.95 9.87 -5.02
CA ALA A 86 -2.46 10.58 -3.83
C ALA A 86 -3.37 11.78 -3.48
N GLU A 87 -3.68 12.64 -4.45
CA GLU A 87 -4.58 13.79 -4.23
C GLU A 87 -5.97 13.37 -3.73
N LYS A 88 -6.51 12.27 -4.23
CA LYS A 88 -7.81 11.74 -3.79
C LYS A 88 -7.76 11.33 -2.32
N TYR A 89 -6.68 10.66 -1.89
CA TYR A 89 -6.48 10.29 -0.49
C TYR A 89 -6.16 11.49 0.40
N THR A 90 -5.40 12.48 -0.08
CA THR A 90 -5.22 13.76 0.63
C THR A 90 -6.57 14.41 0.94
N ARG A 91 -7.45 14.56 -0.05
CA ARG A 91 -8.78 15.18 0.14
C ARG A 91 -9.68 14.40 1.10
N ARG A 92 -9.52 13.07 1.17
CA ARG A 92 -10.28 12.21 2.11
C ARG A 92 -9.98 12.53 3.58
N ILE A 93 -8.78 12.98 3.92
CA ILE A 93 -8.46 13.40 5.31
C ILE A 93 -9.15 14.72 5.64
N TYR A 94 -9.08 15.71 4.75
CA TYR A 94 -9.51 17.08 5.01
C TYR A 94 -11.02 17.32 4.83
N CYS A 95 -11.75 16.39 4.22
CA CYS A 95 -13.21 16.44 4.07
C CYS A 95 -13.98 15.58 5.09
N GLY A 96 -13.35 15.18 6.19
CA GLY A 96 -14.00 14.50 7.33
C GLY A 96 -14.59 15.48 8.32
#